data_AF-A0A9W6XX06-F1
#
_entry.id   AF-A0A9W6XX06-F1
#
_cell.length_a   1.000
_cell.length_b   1.000
_cell.length_c   1.000
_cell.angle_alpha   90.00
_cell.angle_beta   90.00
_cell.angle_gamma   90.00
#
_symmetry.space_group_name_H-M   'P 1'
#
loop_
_entity.id
_entity.type
_entity.pdbx_description
1 polymer ?
#
loop_
_entity_poly.entity_id
_entity_poly.type
_entity_poly.pdbx_seq_one_letter_code
_entity_poly.pdbx_strand_id
1 'polypeptide(L)'
;MSSESATPSSEPATPSSAKKAVRQKFVAINDVVLLRAVNAFQPWRAPAGTANEILKVFEDIAVHCGADPDFGVGKPGLALCTRFSTLVINFNHDQCRSMRPPKALPVSLRNPPNRGSEF
;
A
#
# COMPACT_ATOMS: atom_id res chain seq x y z
N MET A 1 0.50 35.99 65.39
CA MET A 1 1.14 36.41 64.12
C MET A 1 2.46 35.67 64.03
N SER A 2 2.49 34.56 63.29
CA SER A 2 3.67 33.96 62.69
C SER A 2 3.16 33.16 61.49
N SER A 3 3.49 33.63 60.30
CA SER A 3 3.11 33.05 59.02
C SER A 3 4.16 32.01 58.64
N GLU A 4 3.74 30.79 58.31
CA GLU A 4 4.61 29.85 57.59
C GLU A 4 3.82 29.22 56.44
N SER A 5 4.15 29.65 55.23
CA SER A 5 3.57 29.23 53.97
C SER A 5 4.27 27.95 53.48
N ALA A 6 3.55 26.83 53.46
CA ALA A 6 4.02 25.61 52.82
C ALA A 6 3.89 25.73 51.29
N THR A 7 5.01 25.60 50.60
CA THR A 7 5.16 25.63 49.16
C THR A 7 4.67 24.29 48.55
N PRO A 8 3.83 24.28 47.51
CA PRO A 8 3.56 23.06 46.75
C PRO A 8 4.75 22.76 45.83
N SER A 9 5.42 21.65 46.07
CA SER A 9 6.49 21.12 45.20
C SER A 9 5.87 20.55 43.92
N SER A 10 5.71 21.39 42.90
CA SER A 10 5.46 20.95 41.53
C SER A 10 6.72 20.25 41.00
N GLU A 11 6.69 18.93 40.96
CA GLU A 11 7.59 18.10 40.18
C GLU A 11 7.26 18.32 38.69
N PRO A 12 8.17 18.84 37.85
CA PRO A 12 7.91 18.89 36.42
C PRO A 12 8.10 17.48 35.86
N ALA A 13 6.97 16.83 35.56
CA ALA A 13 6.93 15.64 34.74
C ALA A 13 7.75 15.91 33.45
N THR A 14 8.79 15.11 33.30
CA THR A 14 9.71 15.14 32.16
C THR A 14 8.89 15.00 30.88
N PRO A 15 9.06 15.86 29.86
CA PRO A 15 8.41 15.66 28.58
C PRO A 15 8.98 14.40 27.92
N SER A 16 8.19 13.32 27.96
CA SER A 16 8.37 12.11 27.16
C SER A 16 8.72 12.52 25.74
N SER A 17 9.91 12.12 25.29
CA SER A 17 10.45 12.52 23.99
C SER A 17 9.51 12.06 22.89
N ALA A 18 8.72 12.98 22.36
CA ALA A 18 8.01 12.78 21.10
C ALA A 18 9.07 12.68 20.01
N LYS A 19 9.56 11.46 19.77
CA LYS A 19 10.39 11.14 18.61
C LYS A 19 9.58 11.55 17.39
N LYS A 20 10.02 12.59 16.67
CA LYS A 20 9.41 13.01 15.41
C LYS A 20 9.23 11.77 14.53
N ALA A 21 7.98 11.39 14.28
CA ALA A 21 7.68 10.24 13.45
C ALA A 21 8.27 10.47 12.06
N VAL A 22 9.37 9.79 11.75
CA VAL A 22 9.93 9.78 10.40
C VAL A 22 8.84 9.21 9.49
N ARG A 23 8.48 9.95 8.43
CA ARG A 23 7.48 9.50 7.46
C ARG A 23 8.03 8.29 6.72
N GLN A 24 7.71 7.09 7.20
CA GLN A 24 8.08 5.84 6.56
C GLN A 24 7.28 5.66 5.26
N LYS A 25 7.97 5.31 4.18
CA LYS A 25 7.35 5.01 2.87
C LYS A 25 7.27 3.50 2.67
N PHE A 26 6.32 3.05 1.86
CA PHE A 26 6.30 1.66 1.40
C PHE A 26 7.46 1.43 0.43
N VAL A 27 8.12 0.29 0.59
CA VAL A 27 9.11 -0.26 -0.35
C VAL A 27 8.62 -1.62 -0.86
N ALA A 28 9.29 -2.19 -1.86
CA ALA A 28 8.84 -3.41 -2.52
C ALA A 28 8.67 -4.61 -1.56
N ILE A 29 9.57 -4.77 -0.58
CA ILE A 29 9.43 -5.86 0.41
C ILE A 29 8.15 -5.70 1.25
N ASN A 30 7.78 -4.47 1.60
CA ASN A 30 6.55 -4.18 2.32
C ASN A 30 5.32 -4.56 1.49
N ASP A 31 5.36 -4.34 0.17
CA ASP A 31 4.27 -4.72 -0.73
C ASP A 31 4.11 -6.25 -0.77
N VAL A 32 5.21 -7.01 -0.78
CA VAL A 32 5.17 -8.48 -0.73
C VAL A 32 4.54 -8.97 0.58
N VAL A 33 4.99 -8.43 1.73
CA VAL A 33 4.42 -8.77 3.04
C VAL A 33 2.92 -8.45 3.07
N LEU A 34 2.54 -7.25 2.61
CA LEU A 34 1.14 -6.82 2.53
C LEU A 34 0.31 -7.75 1.65
N LEU A 35 0.79 -8.13 0.47
CA LEU A 35 0.08 -9.02 -0.45
C LEU A 35 -0.12 -10.42 0.14
N ARG A 36 0.89 -10.97 0.83
CA ARG A 36 0.76 -12.25 1.55
C ARG A 36 -0.29 -12.17 2.65
N ALA A 37 -0.26 -11.10 3.45
CA ALA A 37 -1.22 -10.89 4.54
C ALA A 37 -2.64 -10.71 4.01
N VAL A 38 -2.85 -9.86 3.01
CA VAL A 38 -4.17 -9.66 2.38
C VAL A 38 -4.72 -10.98 1.81
N ASN A 39 -3.86 -11.81 1.20
CA ASN A 39 -4.27 -13.13 0.72
C ASN A 39 -4.65 -14.10 1.83
N ALA A 40 -3.97 -14.06 2.98
CA ALA A 40 -4.29 -14.90 4.13
C ALA A 40 -5.59 -14.50 4.83
N PHE A 41 -5.82 -13.19 4.99
CA PHE A 41 -6.98 -12.66 5.71
C PHE A 41 -8.22 -12.48 4.83
N GLN A 42 -8.06 -12.45 3.50
CA GLN A 42 -9.13 -12.39 2.51
C GLN A 42 -10.22 -11.34 2.82
N PRO A 43 -9.90 -10.04 2.82
CA PRO A 43 -10.86 -8.97 3.18
C PRO A 43 -12.13 -8.96 2.31
N TRP A 44 -12.11 -9.55 1.12
CA TRP A 44 -13.29 -9.75 0.25
C TRP A 44 -14.26 -10.83 0.76
N ARG A 45 -13.89 -11.61 1.78
CA ARG A 45 -14.76 -12.57 2.46
C ARG A 45 -15.45 -11.99 3.69
N ALA A 46 -15.10 -10.77 4.11
CA ALA A 46 -15.78 -10.09 5.19
C ALA A 46 -17.29 -10.03 4.89
N PRO A 47 -18.17 -10.22 5.90
CA PRO A 47 -19.62 -10.18 5.71
C PRO A 47 -20.01 -8.91 4.95
N ALA A 48 -20.52 -9.07 3.72
CA ALA A 48 -20.85 -7.96 2.84
C ALA A 48 -22.01 -7.16 3.45
N GLY A 49 -21.73 -5.93 3.91
CA GLY A 49 -22.76 -5.08 4.49
C GLY A 49 -22.31 -3.69 4.92
N THR A 50 -21.06 -3.51 5.36
CA THR A 50 -20.53 -2.15 5.65
C THR A 50 -19.03 -2.08 5.37
N ALA A 51 -18.56 -0.98 4.76
CA ALA A 51 -17.14 -0.70 4.54
C ALA A 51 -16.29 -0.77 5.83
N ASN A 52 -16.95 -0.63 6.99
CA ASN A 52 -16.35 -0.77 8.31
C ASN A 52 -15.76 -2.16 8.55
N GLU A 53 -16.40 -3.24 8.07
CA GLU A 53 -15.90 -4.59 8.30
C GLU A 53 -14.66 -4.90 7.47
N ILE A 54 -14.60 -4.41 6.22
CA ILE A 54 -13.40 -4.50 5.40
C ILE A 54 -12.24 -3.76 6.07
N LEU A 55 -12.50 -2.55 6.58
CA LEU A 55 -11.47 -1.76 7.25
C LEU A 55 -10.96 -2.45 8.52
N LYS A 56 -11.83 -3.09 9.31
CA LYS A 56 -11.42 -3.90 10.47
C LYS A 56 -10.45 -5.02 10.09
N VAL A 57 -10.75 -5.76 9.01
CA VAL A 57 -9.82 -6.79 8.51
C VAL A 57 -8.47 -6.18 8.12
N PHE A 58 -8.47 -4.96 7.58
CA PHE A 58 -7.22 -4.25 7.30
C PHE A 58 -6.47 -3.77 8.56
N GLU A 59 -7.16 -3.50 9.67
CA GLU A 59 -6.50 -3.27 10.96
C GLU A 59 -5.87 -4.56 11.48
N ASP A 60 -6.53 -5.71 11.35
CA ASP A 60 -5.93 -7.02 11.70
C ASP A 60 -4.70 -7.33 10.83
N ILE A 61 -4.77 -7.02 9.53
CA ILE A 61 -3.63 -7.10 8.61
C ILE A 61 -2.51 -6.16 9.06
N ALA A 62 -2.80 -4.97 9.57
CA ALA A 62 -1.77 -4.05 10.07
C ALA A 62 -1.03 -4.62 11.28
N VAL A 63 -1.75 -5.27 12.20
CA VAL A 63 -1.15 -5.99 13.32
C VAL A 63 -0.27 -7.14 12.82
N HIS A 64 -0.76 -7.94 11.87
CA HIS A 64 0.00 -9.06 11.31
C HIS A 64 1.28 -8.61 10.59
N CYS A 65 1.18 -7.61 9.71
CA CYS A 65 2.33 -7.04 9.02
C CYS A 65 3.32 -6.39 10.00
N GLY A 66 2.83 -5.75 11.07
CA GLY A 66 3.69 -5.14 12.09
C GLY A 66 4.49 -6.15 12.92
N ALA A 67 4.06 -7.42 12.95
CA ALA A 67 4.81 -8.51 13.59
C ALA A 67 5.89 -9.11 12.66
N ASP A 68 5.84 -8.83 11.36
CA ASP A 68 6.86 -9.28 10.40
C ASP A 68 8.10 -8.35 10.47
N PRO A 69 9.29 -8.88 10.78
CA PRO A 69 10.50 -8.07 10.91
C PRO A 69 10.91 -7.38 9.61
N ASP A 70 10.54 -7.92 8.45
CA ASP A 70 10.86 -7.36 7.14
C ASP A 70 9.91 -6.22 6.74
N PHE A 71 8.79 -6.05 7.43
CA PHE A 71 7.82 -5.01 7.09
C PHE A 71 8.31 -3.61 7.48
N GLY A 72 8.91 -3.48 8.67
CA GLY A 72 9.62 -2.28 9.12
C GLY A 72 8.82 -0.97 9.15
N VAL A 73 7.50 -0.99 8.93
CA VAL A 73 6.64 0.20 8.87
C VAL A 73 5.42 0.11 9.78
N GLY A 74 5.22 1.12 10.63
CA GLY A 74 4.05 1.23 11.51
C GLY A 74 2.89 1.94 10.81
N LYS A 75 2.18 1.24 9.92
CA LYS A 75 1.09 1.82 9.11
C LYS A 75 -0.28 1.31 9.56
N PRO A 76 -1.29 2.19 9.74
CA PRO A 76 -2.63 1.76 10.11
C PRO A 76 -3.32 1.03 8.95
N GLY A 77 -4.38 0.27 9.25
CA GLY A 77 -5.12 -0.52 8.27
C GLY A 77 -5.60 0.28 7.06
N LEU A 78 -6.09 1.51 7.27
CA LEU A 78 -6.49 2.40 6.17
C LEU A 78 -5.36 2.69 5.16
N ALA A 79 -4.13 2.86 5.65
CA ALA A 79 -2.97 3.11 4.79
C ALA A 79 -2.61 1.86 3.98
N LEU A 80 -2.77 0.67 4.57
CA LEU A 80 -2.58 -0.61 3.88
C LEU A 80 -3.66 -0.87 2.84
N CYS A 81 -4.93 -0.56 3.15
CA CYS A 81 -6.05 -0.66 2.22
C CYS A 81 -5.83 0.25 0.98
N THR A 82 -5.40 1.49 1.21
CA THR A 82 -5.07 2.43 0.13
C THR A 82 -3.88 1.94 -0.71
N ARG A 83 -2.85 1.39 -0.06
CA ARG A 83 -1.68 0.85 -0.76
C ARG A 83 -2.06 -0.36 -1.61
N PHE A 84 -2.83 -1.29 -1.06
CA PHE A 84 -3.34 -2.46 -1.78
C PHE A 84 -4.19 -2.05 -2.99
N SER A 85 -5.10 -1.09 -2.81
CA SER A 85 -5.91 -0.55 -3.91
C SER A 85 -5.05 0.02 -5.03
N THR A 86 -3.99 0.76 -4.68
CA THR A 86 -3.02 1.30 -5.65
C THR A 86 -2.30 0.19 -6.42
N LEU A 87 -1.87 -0.88 -5.73
CA LEU A 87 -1.21 -2.03 -6.36
C LEU A 87 -2.13 -2.73 -7.35
N VAL A 88 -3.40 -2.95 -6.99
CA VAL A 88 -4.40 -3.58 -7.87
C VAL A 88 -4.65 -2.71 -9.12
N ILE A 89 -4.79 -1.38 -8.95
CA ILE A 89 -4.96 -0.45 -10.07
C ILE A 89 -3.77 -0.52 -11.03
N ASN A 90 -2.55 -0.47 -10.50
CA ASN A 90 -1.33 -0.53 -11.31
C ASN A 90 -1.20 -1.87 -12.05
N PHE A 91 -1.46 -2.98 -11.36
CA PHE A 91 -1.47 -4.30 -11.97
C PHE A 91 -2.45 -4.37 -13.15
N ASN A 92 -3.70 -3.95 -12.95
CA ASN A 92 -4.71 -3.95 -14.00
C ASN A 92 -4.32 -3.04 -15.18
N HIS A 93 -3.75 -1.87 -14.90
CA HIS A 93 -3.25 -0.97 -15.94
C HIS A 93 -2.13 -1.62 -16.77
N ASP A 94 -1.21 -2.34 -16.14
CA ASP A 94 -0.11 -3.02 -16.81
C ASP A 94 -0.59 -4.23 -17.62
N GLN A 95 -1.55 -5.00 -17.10
CA GLN A 95 -2.23 -6.06 -17.86
C GLN A 95 -2.91 -5.49 -19.11
N CYS A 96 -3.66 -4.39 -18.96
CA CYS A 96 -4.29 -3.68 -20.07
C CYS A 96 -3.27 -3.19 -21.12
N ARG A 97 -2.05 -2.82 -20.73
CA ARG A 97 -0.98 -2.46 -21.68
C ARG A 97 -0.39 -3.68 -22.37
N SER A 98 -0.13 -4.74 -21.63
CA SER A 98 0.46 -5.97 -22.16
C SER A 98 -0.45 -6.69 -23.14
N MET A 99 -1.77 -6.60 -22.96
CA MET A 99 -2.76 -7.25 -23.83
C MET A 99 -3.14 -6.41 -25.06
N ARG A 100 -2.58 -5.20 -25.24
CA ARG A 100 -2.84 -4.43 -26.45
C ARG A 100 -2.22 -5.16 -27.64
N PRO A 101 -2.98 -5.38 -28.74
CA PRO A 101 -2.38 -5.90 -29.94
C PRO A 101 -1.26 -4.95 -30.39
N PRO A 102 -0.12 -5.48 -30.86
CA PRO A 102 0.94 -4.64 -31.41
C PRO A 102 0.32 -3.74 -32.48
N LYS A 103 0.70 -2.46 -32.50
CA LYS A 103 0.25 -1.52 -33.54
C LYS A 103 0.44 -2.20 -34.89
N ALA A 104 -0.66 -2.45 -35.59
CA ALA A 104 -0.60 -3.05 -36.91
C ALA A 104 0.35 -2.20 -37.76
N LEU A 105 1.38 -2.84 -38.33
CA LEU A 105 2.24 -2.17 -39.29
C LEU A 105 1.35 -1.60 -40.42
N PRO A 106 1.66 -0.39 -40.93
CA PRO A 106 0.92 0.18 -42.03
C PRO A 106 0.89 -0.81 -43.20
N VAL A 107 -0.27 -0.91 -43.84
CA VAL A 107 -0.59 -1.88 -44.90
C VAL A 107 0.43 -1.87 -46.05
N SER A 108 1.16 -0.77 -46.26
CA SER A 108 2.24 -0.63 -47.26
C SER A 108 3.42 -1.59 -47.09
N LEU A 109 3.62 -2.23 -45.92
CA LEU A 109 4.71 -3.19 -45.72
C LEU A 109 4.28 -4.66 -45.90
N ARG A 110 2.99 -4.95 -46.19
CA ARG A 110 2.49 -6.33 -46.27
C ARG A 110 2.67 -7.01 -47.62
N ASN A 111 2.88 -6.27 -48.72
CA ASN A 111 3.09 -6.86 -50.05
C ASN A 111 4.14 -6.06 -50.83
N PRO A 112 5.36 -6.57 -51.04
CA PRO A 112 6.22 -6.02 -52.08
C PRO A 112 5.56 -6.28 -53.45
N PRO A 113 5.54 -5.32 -54.38
CA PRO A 113 5.02 -5.55 -55.72
C PRO A 113 5.80 -6.69 -56.37
N ASN A 114 5.08 -7.73 -56.77
CA ASN A 114 5.59 -8.85 -57.55
C ASN A 114 6.19 -8.27 -58.84
N ARG A 115 7.51 -8.16 -58.89
CA ARG A 115 8.22 -7.62 -60.06
C ARG A 115 8.18 -8.73 -61.11
N GLY A 116 7.12 -8.69 -61.91
CA GLY A 116 6.89 -9.59 -63.03
C GLY A 116 8.13 -9.68 -63.91
N SER A 117 8.52 -10.92 -64.17
CA SER A 117 9.53 -11.35 -65.12
C SER A 117 9.17 -10.85 -66.53
N GLU A 118 9.92 -9.88 -67.04
CA GLU A 118 10.01 -9.64 -68.49
C GLU A 118 11.12 -10.55 -69.04
N PHE A 119 10.72 -11.59 -69.79
CA PHE A 119 11.53 -12.30 -70.78
C PHE A 119 10.77 -12.25 -72.11
#